data_AF-A0A959KYH1-F1
#
_entry.id   AF-A0A959KYH1-F1
#
_cell.length_a   1.000
_cell.length_b   1.000
_cell.length_c   1.000
_cell.angle_alpha   90.00
_cell.angle_beta   90.00
_cell.angle_gamma   90.00
#
_symmetry.space_group_name_H-M   'P 1'
#
loop_
_entity.id
_entity.type
_entity.pdbx_description
1 polymer ?
#
loop_
_entity_poly.entity_id
_entity_poly.type
_entity_poly.pdbx_seq_one_letter_code
_entity_poly.pdbx_strand_id
1 'polypeptide(L)'
;MHDSKLIQLLKTLEARQLSRLEIYLDSPYFNKNTDILSFFQYLRRFAPRWTDRGLAKAQVLKKVKWSKQTGEKELSYHMSDLLKQTEQFLTHEALEQDDWQQYLYLAEEHHQAGLSLHLRSVLDRAAKTLQKYPFRNADYYRRHFDWKWLLHRQTDPDQRTHNPALQEAADALDLFYLIEKLRYCCLMINAQHSLNIRYELRQVEAVLKMSAEPPWGELPAVQVYRTFLQLLREHEDTEAYFSAKALILEHEALFDLPEKETFFIGLFNFCSRRINVHNDEFFYREYLDSGRRLIESGVALADGNLSPWLYKNLVTVGLKT
;
A
#
# COMPACT_ATOMS: atom_id res chain seq x y z
N MET A 1 32.79 -5.89 -1.25
CA MET A 1 31.44 -6.38 -1.62
C MET A 1 30.38 -5.27 -1.49
N HIS A 2 30.77 -4.02 -1.74
CA HIS A 2 29.96 -2.85 -1.38
C HIS A 2 28.65 -2.73 -2.16
N ASP A 3 28.67 -3.16 -3.42
CA ASP A 3 27.51 -3.06 -4.33
C ASP A 3 26.66 -4.33 -4.35
N SER A 4 26.90 -5.25 -3.42
CA SER A 4 26.10 -6.47 -3.31
C SER A 4 24.70 -6.17 -2.78
N LYS A 5 23.70 -6.97 -3.22
CA LYS A 5 22.32 -6.89 -2.73
C LYS A 5 22.22 -6.90 -1.20
N LEU A 6 23.05 -7.72 -0.55
CA LEU A 6 23.15 -7.77 0.92
C LEU A 6 23.48 -6.41 1.54
N ILE A 7 24.54 -5.75 1.08
CA ILE A 7 24.94 -4.45 1.65
C ILE A 7 23.93 -3.36 1.30
N GLN A 8 23.32 -3.40 0.12
CA GLN A 8 22.24 -2.48 -0.25
C GLN A 8 21.04 -2.62 0.69
N LEU A 9 20.63 -3.85 1.01
CA LEU A 9 19.53 -4.10 1.95
C LEU A 9 19.89 -3.68 3.38
N LEU A 10 21.07 -4.05 3.88
CA LEU A 10 21.47 -3.68 5.24
C LEU A 10 21.56 -2.16 5.45
N LYS A 11 21.85 -1.39 4.39
CA LYS A 11 21.87 0.08 4.41
C LYS A 11 20.50 0.70 4.66
N THR A 12 19.40 0.01 4.33
CA THR A 12 18.05 0.54 4.54
C THR A 12 17.54 0.30 5.96
N LEU A 13 18.23 -0.54 6.75
CA LEU A 13 17.82 -0.86 8.11
C LEU A 13 18.25 0.21 9.10
N GLU A 14 17.31 0.66 9.91
CA GLU A 14 17.60 1.56 11.02
C GLU A 14 18.34 0.85 12.17
N ALA A 15 18.94 1.62 13.08
CA ALA A 15 19.69 1.08 14.22
C ALA A 15 18.87 0.09 15.08
N ARG A 16 17.56 0.35 15.23
CA ARG A 16 16.64 -0.56 15.93
C ARG A 16 16.46 -1.88 15.18
N GLN A 17 16.23 -1.84 13.87
CA GLN A 17 16.07 -3.03 13.03
C GLN A 17 17.35 -3.86 12.97
N LEU A 18 18.52 -3.22 12.85
CA LEU A 18 19.82 -3.92 12.92
C LEU A 18 20.03 -4.65 14.25
N SER A 19 19.56 -4.07 15.35
CA SER A 19 19.62 -4.72 16.67
C SER A 19 18.70 -5.93 16.77
N ARG A 20 17.46 -5.81 16.26
CA ARG A 20 16.49 -6.91 16.22
C ARG A 20 16.92 -8.04 15.28
N LEU A 21 17.54 -7.71 14.14
CA LEU A 21 18.11 -8.69 13.22
C LEU A 21 19.21 -9.52 13.90
N GLU A 22 20.03 -8.91 14.77
CA GLU A 22 21.02 -9.67 15.54
C GLU A 22 20.35 -10.71 16.45
N ILE A 23 19.30 -10.30 17.18
CA ILE A 23 18.53 -11.20 18.06
C ILE A 23 17.88 -12.32 17.24
N TYR A 24 17.32 -11.98 16.07
CA TYR A 24 16.74 -12.95 15.13
C TYR A 24 17.80 -13.97 14.65
N LEU A 25 18.99 -13.52 14.28
CA LEU A 25 20.09 -14.37 13.82
C LEU A 25 20.72 -15.21 14.94
N ASP A 26 20.57 -14.81 16.20
CA ASP A 26 20.99 -15.58 17.37
C ASP A 26 19.93 -16.61 17.80
N SER A 27 18.69 -16.48 17.32
CA SER A 27 17.60 -17.39 17.67
C SER A 27 17.82 -18.79 17.05
N PRO A 28 17.83 -19.87 17.85
CA PRO A 28 18.00 -21.23 17.35
C PRO A 28 16.80 -21.72 16.53
N TYR A 29 15.66 -21.03 16.62
CA TYR A 29 14.48 -21.30 15.80
C TYR A 29 14.69 -20.85 14.34
N PHE A 30 15.31 -19.68 14.14
CA PHE A 30 15.46 -19.06 12.81
C PHE A 30 16.81 -19.34 12.16
N ASN A 31 17.88 -19.42 12.95
CA ASN A 31 19.22 -19.62 12.45
C ASN A 31 19.96 -20.71 13.22
N LYS A 32 20.43 -21.74 12.49
CA LYS A 32 21.27 -22.81 13.03
C LYS A 32 22.75 -22.60 12.71
N ASN A 33 23.09 -21.64 11.85
CA ASN A 33 24.44 -21.39 11.38
C ASN A 33 25.07 -20.18 12.09
N THR A 34 25.95 -20.45 13.05
CA THR A 34 26.64 -19.43 13.84
C THR A 34 27.59 -18.55 13.03
N ASP A 35 28.02 -19.01 11.85
CA ASP A 35 28.84 -18.21 10.92
C ASP A 35 28.06 -17.02 10.36
N ILE A 36 26.75 -17.17 10.15
CA ILE A 36 25.90 -16.09 9.63
C ILE A 36 25.77 -14.97 10.66
N LEU A 37 25.60 -15.32 11.94
CA LEU A 37 25.58 -14.34 13.03
C LEU A 37 26.94 -13.64 13.15
N SER A 38 28.04 -14.40 13.18
CA SER A 38 29.40 -13.84 13.28
C SER A 38 29.74 -12.91 12.12
N PHE A 39 29.29 -13.28 10.92
CA PHE A 39 29.43 -12.47 9.73
C PHE A 39 28.61 -11.18 9.82
N PHE A 40 27.34 -11.26 10.21
CA PHE A 40 26.50 -10.08 10.41
C PHE A 40 27.07 -9.13 11.47
N GLN A 41 27.52 -9.65 12.62
CA GLN A 41 28.14 -8.87 13.69
C GLN A 41 29.39 -8.12 13.22
N TYR A 42 30.17 -8.72 12.32
CA TYR A 42 31.29 -8.02 11.69
C TYR A 42 30.80 -6.90 10.77
N LEU A 43 29.82 -7.15 9.91
CA LEU A 43 29.27 -6.16 8.98
C LEU A 43 28.60 -4.98 9.70
N ARG A 44 27.84 -5.24 10.77
CA ARG A 44 27.09 -4.24 11.54
C ARG A 44 27.99 -3.13 12.09
N ARG A 45 29.28 -3.41 12.35
CA ARG A 45 30.27 -2.42 12.84
C ARG A 45 30.48 -1.24 11.89
N PHE A 46 30.12 -1.41 10.62
CA PHE A 46 30.26 -0.37 9.60
C PHE A 46 29.00 0.49 9.45
N ALA A 47 27.88 0.14 10.09
CA ALA A 47 26.68 0.97 10.10
C ALA A 47 26.90 2.30 10.86
N PRO A 48 26.25 3.41 10.47
CA PRO A 48 25.35 3.56 9.33
C PRO A 48 26.07 3.99 8.04
N ARG A 49 27.41 4.14 8.06
CA ARG A 49 28.15 4.72 6.91
C ARG A 49 28.43 3.71 5.80
N TRP A 50 28.74 2.46 6.17
CA TRP A 50 29.00 1.34 5.24
C TRP A 50 30.11 1.60 4.20
N THR A 51 31.04 2.52 4.48
CA THR A 51 32.04 3.05 3.52
C THR A 51 33.46 2.53 3.73
N ASP A 52 33.67 1.51 4.55
CA ASP A 52 35.00 1.08 4.97
C ASP A 52 35.61 0.00 4.04
N ARG A 53 36.92 0.07 3.78
CA ARG A 53 37.73 -1.01 3.18
C ARG A 53 37.56 -2.35 3.90
N GLY A 54 37.11 -2.35 5.16
CA GLY A 54 36.73 -3.53 5.93
C GLY A 54 35.65 -4.41 5.30
N LEU A 55 34.86 -3.90 4.35
CA LEU A 55 33.87 -4.67 3.58
C LEU A 55 34.46 -5.30 2.29
N ALA A 56 35.76 -5.17 2.05
CA ALA A 56 36.44 -5.95 1.00
C ALA A 56 36.39 -7.45 1.37
N LYS A 57 36.14 -8.32 0.37
CA LYS A 57 36.02 -9.77 0.60
C LYS A 57 37.22 -10.33 1.37
N ALA A 58 38.43 -9.93 0.98
CA ALA A 58 39.67 -10.33 1.66
C ALA A 58 39.71 -9.93 3.15
N GLN A 59 39.17 -8.77 3.52
CA GLN A 59 39.14 -8.34 4.93
C GLN A 59 38.10 -9.14 5.72
N VAL A 60 36.93 -9.36 5.12
CA VAL A 60 35.85 -10.17 5.71
C VAL A 60 36.34 -11.60 5.98
N LEU A 61 36.95 -12.25 4.97
CA LEU A 61 37.52 -13.60 5.11
C LEU A 61 38.54 -13.69 6.26
N LYS A 62 39.36 -12.64 6.43
CA LYS A 62 40.41 -12.60 7.45
C LYS A 62 39.90 -12.27 8.86
N LYS A 63 38.85 -11.44 8.97
CA LYS A 63 38.45 -10.81 10.25
C LYS A 63 37.22 -11.43 10.89
N VAL A 64 36.33 -12.05 10.12
CA VAL A 64 35.20 -12.80 10.66
C VAL A 64 35.70 -14.08 11.31
N LYS A 65 35.12 -14.44 12.45
CA LYS A 65 35.39 -15.72 13.11
C LYS A 65 34.50 -16.79 12.48
N TRP A 66 35.06 -17.53 11.55
CA TRP A 66 34.38 -18.66 10.90
C TRP A 66 34.58 -19.95 11.68
N SER A 67 33.57 -20.82 11.66
CA SER A 67 33.60 -22.16 12.25
C SER A 67 34.55 -23.10 11.50
N LYS A 68 34.77 -22.86 10.22
CA LYS A 68 35.67 -23.59 9.32
C LYS A 68 36.45 -22.64 8.44
N GLN A 69 37.47 -23.15 7.74
CA GLN A 69 38.21 -22.34 6.77
C GLN A 69 37.29 -21.93 5.62
N THR A 70 37.09 -20.62 5.48
CA THR A 70 36.17 -20.01 4.51
C THR A 70 36.99 -19.38 3.38
N GLY A 71 36.73 -19.79 2.13
CA GLY A 71 37.25 -19.15 0.93
C GLY A 71 36.24 -18.18 0.31
N GLU A 72 36.58 -17.62 -0.86
CA GLU A 72 35.67 -16.68 -1.54
C GLU A 72 34.34 -17.31 -1.97
N LYS A 73 34.36 -18.60 -2.30
CA LYS A 73 33.15 -19.35 -2.67
C LYS A 73 32.20 -19.49 -1.49
N GLU A 74 32.72 -19.92 -0.35
CA GLU A 74 31.98 -20.06 0.90
C GLU A 74 31.47 -18.70 1.40
N LEU A 75 32.28 -17.64 1.29
CA LEU A 75 31.82 -16.29 1.59
C LEU A 75 30.63 -15.88 0.70
N SER A 76 30.65 -16.24 -0.59
CA SER A 76 29.53 -15.93 -1.49
C SER A 76 28.25 -16.69 -1.10
N TYR A 77 28.36 -17.89 -0.52
CA TYR A 77 27.23 -18.59 0.09
C TYR A 77 26.76 -17.90 1.37
N HIS A 78 27.66 -17.53 2.28
CA HIS A 78 27.29 -16.79 3.49
C HIS A 78 26.63 -15.43 3.18
N MET A 79 27.03 -14.76 2.10
CA MET A 79 26.36 -13.55 1.63
C MET A 79 24.92 -13.82 1.21
N SER A 80 24.69 -14.89 0.43
CA SER A 80 23.36 -15.29 -0.02
C SER A 80 22.48 -15.71 1.16
N ASP A 81 23.04 -16.48 2.11
CA ASP A 81 22.34 -16.93 3.31
C ASP A 81 21.96 -15.77 4.22
N LEU A 82 22.89 -14.83 4.47
CA LEU A 82 22.60 -13.65 5.28
C LEU A 82 21.57 -12.73 4.62
N LEU A 83 21.63 -12.57 3.29
CA LEU A 83 20.61 -11.82 2.54
C LEU A 83 19.23 -12.46 2.75
N LYS A 84 19.11 -13.77 2.54
CA LYS A 84 17.86 -14.51 2.75
C LYS A 84 17.34 -14.38 4.18
N GLN A 85 18.20 -14.55 5.18
CA GLN A 85 17.82 -14.40 6.59
C GLN A 85 17.37 -12.97 6.91
N THR A 86 17.98 -11.96 6.29
CA THR A 86 17.57 -10.56 6.45
C THR A 86 16.20 -10.29 5.81
N GLU A 87 15.92 -10.84 4.63
CA GLU A 87 14.60 -10.75 3.97
C GLU A 87 13.51 -11.48 4.77
N GLN A 88 13.82 -12.64 5.33
CA GLN A 88 12.91 -13.38 6.22
C GLN A 88 12.63 -12.62 7.51
N PHE A 89 13.66 -12.02 8.12
CA PHE A 89 13.50 -11.14 9.28
C PHE A 89 12.57 -9.96 8.96
N LEU A 90 12.78 -9.27 7.85
CA LEU A 90 11.91 -8.15 7.43
C LEU A 90 10.47 -8.60 7.20
N THR A 91 10.27 -9.79 6.64
CA THR A 91 8.94 -10.39 6.46
C THR A 91 8.27 -10.66 7.81
N HIS A 92 9.02 -11.19 8.78
CA HIS A 92 8.53 -11.41 10.15
C HIS A 92 8.16 -10.10 10.84
N GLU A 93 9.01 -9.08 10.77
CA GLU A 93 8.73 -7.75 11.34
C GLU A 93 7.48 -7.11 10.72
N ALA A 94 7.30 -7.26 9.40
CA ALA A 94 6.12 -6.73 8.71
C ALA A 94 4.84 -7.47 9.16
N LEU A 95 4.89 -8.80 9.26
CA LEU A 95 3.75 -9.60 9.73
C LEU A 95 3.40 -9.30 11.20
N GLU A 96 4.40 -9.10 12.07
CA GLU A 96 4.20 -8.74 13.48
C GLU A 96 3.44 -7.42 13.65
N GLN A 97 3.55 -6.51 12.69
CA GLN A 97 2.84 -5.23 12.67
C GLN A 97 1.44 -5.32 12.02
N ASP A 98 1.15 -6.40 11.30
CA ASP A 98 -0.13 -6.61 10.62
C ASP A 98 -1.02 -7.60 11.39
N ASP A 99 -1.69 -7.08 12.43
CA ASP A 99 -2.66 -7.83 13.23
C ASP A 99 -3.71 -8.53 12.37
N TRP A 100 -4.17 -7.88 11.30
CA TRP A 100 -5.19 -8.43 10.42
C TRP A 100 -4.69 -9.71 9.74
N GLN A 101 -3.51 -9.65 9.12
CA GLN A 101 -2.93 -10.80 8.44
C GLN A 101 -2.61 -11.94 9.42
N GLN A 102 -2.15 -11.61 10.63
CA GLN A 102 -1.95 -12.61 11.70
C GLN A 102 -3.27 -13.32 12.07
N TYR A 103 -4.38 -12.58 12.19
CA TYR A 103 -5.67 -13.18 12.49
C TYR A 103 -6.18 -14.07 11.37
N LEU A 104 -5.98 -13.69 10.09
CA LEU A 104 -6.37 -14.54 8.96
C LEU A 104 -5.58 -15.87 8.96
N TYR A 105 -4.27 -15.83 9.17
CA TYR A 105 -3.46 -17.05 9.25
C TYR A 105 -3.87 -17.94 10.42
N LEU A 106 -4.04 -17.36 11.62
CA LEU A 106 -4.50 -18.13 12.78
C LEU A 106 -5.90 -18.70 12.59
N ALA A 107 -6.79 -17.99 11.92
CA ALA A 107 -8.13 -18.49 11.61
C ALA A 107 -8.07 -19.73 10.71
N GLU A 108 -7.22 -19.71 9.68
CA GLU A 108 -7.06 -20.87 8.81
C GLU A 108 -6.45 -22.07 9.55
N GLU A 109 -5.41 -21.86 10.36
CA GLU A 109 -4.81 -22.93 11.19
C GLU A 109 -5.82 -23.52 12.19
N HIS A 110 -6.63 -22.68 12.84
CA HIS A 110 -7.68 -23.14 13.75
C HIS A 110 -8.81 -23.87 13.02
N HIS A 111 -9.15 -23.47 11.79
CA HIS A 111 -10.11 -24.17 10.93
C HIS A 111 -9.63 -25.56 10.58
N GLN A 112 -8.40 -25.68 10.08
CA GLN A 112 -7.80 -26.96 9.70
C GLN A 112 -7.64 -27.91 10.88
N ALA A 113 -7.37 -27.38 12.07
CA ALA A 113 -7.30 -28.16 13.30
C ALA A 113 -8.67 -28.49 13.94
N GLY A 114 -9.79 -28.03 13.37
CA GLY A 114 -11.13 -28.25 13.93
C GLY A 114 -11.41 -27.53 15.26
N LEU A 115 -10.66 -26.45 15.55
CA LEU A 115 -10.72 -25.73 16.84
C LEU A 115 -11.76 -24.61 16.82
N SER A 116 -13.04 -24.97 16.75
CA SER A 116 -14.15 -24.00 16.51
C SER A 116 -14.24 -22.85 17.52
N LEU A 117 -13.92 -23.08 18.81
CA LEU A 117 -13.91 -22.01 19.83
C LEU A 117 -12.76 -21.00 19.60
N HIS A 118 -11.58 -21.50 19.23
CA HIS A 118 -10.42 -20.66 18.92
C HIS A 118 -10.67 -19.84 17.65
N LEU A 119 -11.24 -20.50 16.64
CA LEU A 119 -11.62 -19.91 15.37
C LEU A 119 -12.65 -18.78 15.56
N ARG A 120 -13.68 -18.97 16.40
CA ARG A 120 -14.61 -17.89 16.76
C ARG A 120 -13.91 -16.71 17.42
N SER A 121 -13.06 -16.97 18.42
CA SER A 121 -12.33 -15.93 19.15
C SER A 121 -11.40 -15.10 18.25
N VAL A 122 -10.73 -15.73 17.28
CA VAL A 122 -9.88 -15.00 16.33
C VAL A 122 -10.70 -14.18 15.32
N LEU A 123 -11.83 -14.70 14.83
CA LEU A 123 -12.70 -13.90 13.94
C LEU A 123 -13.35 -12.71 14.65
N ASP A 124 -13.68 -12.82 15.94
CA ASP A 124 -14.16 -11.67 16.73
C ASP A 124 -13.09 -10.58 16.89
N ARG A 125 -11.81 -10.97 17.00
CA ARG A 125 -10.68 -10.02 17.02
C ARG A 125 -10.43 -9.40 15.65
N ALA A 126 -10.53 -10.18 14.57
CA ALA A 126 -10.45 -9.68 13.21
C ALA A 126 -11.55 -8.64 12.95
N ALA A 127 -12.79 -8.93 13.33
CA ALA A 127 -13.94 -8.02 13.21
C ALA A 127 -13.69 -6.68 13.92
N LYS A 128 -13.20 -6.71 15.16
CA LYS A 128 -12.85 -5.49 15.92
C LYS A 128 -11.73 -4.69 15.27
N THR A 129 -10.78 -5.37 14.63
CA THR A 129 -9.68 -4.72 13.90
C THR A 129 -10.20 -4.04 12.63
N LEU A 130 -11.07 -4.71 11.88
CA LEU A 130 -11.72 -4.15 10.70
C LEU A 130 -12.61 -2.93 11.04
N GLN A 131 -13.35 -2.98 12.15
CA GLN A 131 -14.16 -1.84 12.61
C GLN A 131 -13.32 -0.58 12.86
N LYS A 132 -12.10 -0.76 13.36
CA LYS A 132 -11.13 0.31 13.63
C LYS A 132 -10.31 0.71 12.40
N TYR A 133 -10.44 -0.01 11.28
CA TYR A 133 -9.73 0.33 10.06
C TYR A 133 -10.14 1.76 9.64
N PRO A 134 -9.19 2.67 9.41
CA PRO A 134 -9.49 4.09 9.26
C PRO A 134 -10.22 4.40 7.94
N PHE A 135 -10.04 3.56 6.92
CA PHE A 135 -10.51 3.80 5.57
C PHE A 135 -11.77 3.00 5.24
N ARG A 136 -12.50 3.43 4.21
CA ARG A 136 -13.64 2.71 3.60
C ARG A 136 -13.42 2.55 2.09
N ASN A 137 -12.17 2.30 1.74
CA ASN A 137 -11.71 2.06 0.37
C ASN A 137 -11.79 0.56 0.00
N ALA A 138 -11.27 0.20 -1.17
CA ALA A 138 -11.26 -1.19 -1.63
C ALA A 138 -10.63 -2.16 -0.63
N ASP A 139 -9.57 -1.76 0.08
CA ASP A 139 -8.93 -2.63 1.08
C ASP A 139 -9.86 -2.98 2.24
N TYR A 140 -10.67 -2.01 2.72
CA TYR A 140 -11.68 -2.29 3.74
C TYR A 140 -12.65 -3.38 3.29
N TYR A 141 -13.18 -3.28 2.06
CA TYR A 141 -14.15 -4.24 1.55
C TYR A 141 -13.52 -5.60 1.20
N ARG A 142 -12.25 -5.62 0.77
CA ARG A 142 -11.46 -6.87 0.65
C ARG A 142 -11.36 -7.58 1.99
N ARG A 143 -10.97 -6.86 3.04
CA ARG A 143 -10.90 -7.41 4.41
C ARG A 143 -12.27 -7.88 4.90
N HIS A 144 -13.33 -7.12 4.60
CA HIS A 144 -14.70 -7.51 4.94
C HIS A 144 -15.09 -8.83 4.26
N PHE A 145 -14.76 -8.99 2.97
CA PHE A 145 -14.94 -10.23 2.22
C PHE A 145 -14.17 -11.39 2.89
N ASP A 146 -12.88 -11.24 3.15
CA ASP A 146 -12.05 -12.28 3.75
C ASP A 146 -12.61 -12.76 5.10
N TRP A 147 -13.04 -11.83 5.96
CA TRP A 147 -13.63 -12.16 7.26
C TRP A 147 -14.97 -12.89 7.11
N LYS A 148 -15.87 -12.41 6.26
CA LYS A 148 -17.19 -13.05 6.07
C LYS A 148 -17.07 -14.41 5.40
N TRP A 149 -16.11 -14.57 4.49
CA TRP A 149 -15.78 -15.85 3.88
C TRP A 149 -15.27 -16.86 4.91
N LEU A 150 -14.35 -16.47 5.79
CA LEU A 150 -13.88 -17.34 6.88
C LEU A 150 -15.00 -17.68 7.87
N LEU A 151 -15.88 -16.72 8.19
CA LEU A 151 -17.03 -16.96 9.05
C LEU A 151 -18.00 -17.97 8.41
N HIS A 152 -18.23 -17.86 7.10
CA HIS A 152 -19.02 -18.83 6.36
C HIS A 152 -18.44 -20.25 6.48
N ARG A 153 -17.13 -20.40 6.27
CA ARG A 153 -16.41 -21.68 6.36
C ARG A 153 -16.43 -22.33 7.75
N GLN A 154 -16.76 -21.61 8.82
CA GLN A 154 -16.99 -22.20 10.15
C GLN A 154 -18.29 -22.99 10.24
N THR A 155 -19.26 -22.69 9.38
CA THR A 155 -20.61 -23.24 9.53
C THR A 155 -20.59 -24.71 9.13
N ASP A 156 -21.09 -25.54 10.05
CA ASP A 156 -21.17 -26.98 9.87
C ASP A 156 -21.99 -27.29 8.60
N PRO A 157 -21.43 -28.01 7.61
CA PRO A 157 -22.16 -28.41 6.41
C PRO A 157 -23.45 -29.18 6.71
N ASP A 158 -23.50 -29.89 7.85
CA ASP A 158 -24.67 -30.66 8.29
C ASP A 158 -25.75 -29.78 8.93
N GLN A 159 -25.39 -28.56 9.37
CA GLN A 159 -26.36 -27.55 9.78
C GLN A 159 -26.94 -26.85 8.55
N ARG A 160 -28.05 -27.39 8.04
CA ARG A 160 -28.89 -26.80 6.97
C ARG A 160 -29.62 -25.52 7.41
N THR A 161 -28.91 -24.61 8.05
CA THR A 161 -29.43 -23.32 8.52
C THR A 161 -28.92 -22.21 7.61
N HIS A 162 -29.75 -21.18 7.42
CA HIS A 162 -29.39 -20.02 6.63
C HIS A 162 -28.16 -19.32 7.23
N ASN A 163 -27.07 -19.25 6.47
CA ASN A 163 -25.85 -18.58 6.88
C ASN A 163 -25.73 -17.21 6.21
N PRO A 164 -26.04 -16.10 6.90
CA PRO A 164 -25.98 -14.77 6.32
C PRO A 164 -24.56 -14.35 5.90
N ALA A 165 -23.52 -14.95 6.49
CA ALA A 165 -22.13 -14.61 6.18
C ALA A 165 -21.76 -14.89 4.71
N LEU A 166 -22.45 -15.83 4.04
CA LEU A 166 -22.22 -16.10 2.63
C LEU A 166 -22.67 -14.94 1.74
N GLN A 167 -23.88 -14.40 1.99
CA GLN A 167 -24.38 -13.24 1.25
C GLN A 167 -23.53 -12.01 1.56
N GLU A 168 -23.20 -11.78 2.83
CA GLU A 168 -22.35 -10.65 3.24
C GLU A 168 -20.95 -10.72 2.63
N ALA A 169 -20.39 -11.93 2.43
CA ALA A 169 -19.14 -12.10 1.70
C ALA A 169 -19.31 -11.72 0.23
N ALA A 170 -20.35 -12.22 -0.45
CA ALA A 170 -20.62 -11.88 -1.84
C ALA A 170 -20.80 -10.35 -2.04
N ASP A 171 -21.58 -9.70 -1.17
CA ASP A 171 -21.80 -8.25 -1.20
C ASP A 171 -20.49 -7.46 -0.98
N ALA A 172 -19.63 -7.92 -0.07
CA ALA A 172 -18.33 -7.32 0.16
C ALA A 172 -17.37 -7.52 -1.02
N LEU A 173 -17.41 -8.67 -1.69
CA LEU A 173 -16.66 -8.94 -2.92
C LEU A 173 -17.10 -8.00 -4.05
N ASP A 174 -18.40 -7.82 -4.23
CA ASP A 174 -18.96 -6.90 -5.22
C ASP A 174 -18.48 -5.47 -5.00
N LEU A 175 -18.47 -5.00 -3.74
CA LEU A 175 -17.96 -3.68 -3.39
C LEU A 175 -16.45 -3.52 -3.56
N PHE A 176 -15.68 -4.53 -3.13
CA PHE A 176 -14.24 -4.57 -3.36
C PHE A 176 -13.95 -4.44 -4.86
N TYR A 177 -14.57 -5.29 -5.68
CA TYR A 177 -14.40 -5.27 -7.13
C TYR A 177 -14.82 -3.93 -7.72
N LEU A 178 -15.99 -3.41 -7.36
CA LEU A 178 -16.53 -2.17 -7.91
C LEU A 178 -15.59 -0.98 -7.66
N ILE A 179 -15.17 -0.78 -6.40
CA ILE A 179 -14.29 0.33 -6.02
C ILE A 179 -12.93 0.19 -6.69
N GLU A 180 -12.33 -1.00 -6.62
CA GLU A 180 -11.00 -1.24 -7.19
C GLU A 180 -11.05 -1.07 -8.73
N LYS A 181 -12.11 -1.54 -9.38
CA LYS A 181 -12.28 -1.40 -10.83
C LYS A 181 -12.45 0.04 -11.26
N LEU A 182 -13.26 0.84 -10.53
CA LEU A 182 -13.38 2.28 -10.77
C LEU A 182 -12.03 2.99 -10.58
N ARG A 183 -11.30 2.65 -9.52
CA ARG A 183 -9.94 3.16 -9.26
C ARG A 183 -9.00 2.89 -10.44
N TYR A 184 -8.95 1.66 -10.94
CA TYR A 184 -8.11 1.33 -12.11
C TYR A 184 -8.54 2.09 -13.35
N CYS A 185 -9.85 2.24 -13.61
CA CYS A 185 -10.32 3.05 -14.72
C CYS A 185 -9.83 4.51 -14.61
N CYS A 186 -9.85 5.09 -13.41
CA CYS A 186 -9.33 6.44 -13.16
C CYS A 186 -7.82 6.54 -13.42
N LEU A 187 -7.04 5.61 -12.85
CA LEU A 187 -5.59 5.54 -13.02
C LEU A 187 -5.21 5.40 -14.50
N MET A 188 -5.90 4.51 -15.22
CA MET A 188 -5.69 4.29 -16.65
C MET A 188 -5.96 5.57 -17.43
N ILE A 189 -7.12 6.23 -17.25
CA ILE A 189 -7.44 7.46 -17.97
C ILE A 189 -6.45 8.59 -17.66
N ASN A 190 -6.07 8.77 -16.39
CA ASN A 190 -5.05 9.74 -16.00
C ASN A 190 -3.71 9.49 -16.71
N ALA A 191 -3.28 8.23 -16.77
CA ALA A 191 -2.06 7.84 -17.47
C ALA A 191 -2.19 8.03 -18.99
N GLN A 192 -3.35 7.75 -19.60
CA GLN A 192 -3.58 8.01 -21.04
C GLN A 192 -3.36 9.49 -21.37
N HIS A 193 -3.95 10.37 -20.57
CA HIS A 193 -3.86 11.82 -20.76
C HIS A 193 -2.44 12.35 -20.57
N SER A 194 -1.72 11.79 -19.60
CA SER A 194 -0.39 12.29 -19.23
C SER A 194 0.74 11.74 -20.11
N LEU A 195 0.61 10.49 -20.56
CA LEU A 195 1.66 9.76 -21.29
C LEU A 195 1.36 9.57 -22.77
N ASN A 196 0.18 10.00 -23.24
CA ASN A 196 -0.29 9.76 -24.61
C ASN A 196 -0.28 8.27 -25.00
N ILE A 197 -0.71 7.42 -24.05
CA ILE A 197 -0.85 5.96 -24.21
C ILE A 197 -2.34 5.62 -24.29
N ARG A 198 -2.70 4.53 -24.98
CA ARG A 198 -4.07 4.01 -24.98
C ARG A 198 -4.17 2.73 -24.16
N TYR A 199 -5.10 2.72 -23.22
CA TYR A 199 -5.50 1.57 -22.44
C TYR A 199 -6.89 1.08 -22.86
N GLU A 200 -7.15 -0.21 -22.66
CA GLU A 200 -8.46 -0.80 -22.91
C GLU A 200 -9.27 -0.86 -21.60
N LEU A 201 -10.27 0.01 -21.47
CA LEU A 201 -11.13 0.08 -20.28
C LEU A 201 -12.27 -0.95 -20.33
N ARG A 202 -11.92 -2.23 -20.22
CA ARG A 202 -12.90 -3.33 -20.23
C ARG A 202 -13.91 -3.18 -19.08
N GLN A 203 -15.19 -3.37 -19.40
CA GLN A 203 -16.33 -3.33 -18.49
C GLN A 203 -16.59 -1.98 -17.80
N VAL A 204 -15.98 -0.88 -18.26
CA VAL A 204 -16.16 0.44 -17.62
C VAL A 204 -17.62 0.88 -17.54
N GLU A 205 -18.42 0.63 -18.59
CA GLU A 205 -19.84 1.00 -18.60
C GLU A 205 -20.67 0.16 -17.62
N ALA A 206 -20.32 -1.13 -17.46
CA ALA A 206 -21.01 -2.01 -16.52
C ALA A 206 -20.77 -1.58 -15.07
N VAL A 207 -19.52 -1.24 -14.72
CA VAL A 207 -19.20 -0.77 -13.36
C VAL A 207 -19.73 0.64 -13.09
N LEU A 208 -19.76 1.52 -14.10
CA LEU A 208 -20.42 2.83 -13.95
C LEU A 208 -21.91 2.68 -13.69
N LYS A 209 -22.59 1.79 -14.43
CA LYS A 209 -24.00 1.47 -14.19
C LYS A 209 -24.21 0.92 -12.77
N MET A 210 -23.45 -0.11 -12.39
CA MET A 210 -23.53 -0.70 -11.05
C MET A 210 -23.26 0.34 -9.95
N SER A 211 -22.30 1.24 -10.16
CA SER A 211 -21.99 2.31 -9.22
C SER A 211 -23.08 3.37 -9.09
N ALA A 212 -24.06 3.41 -9.99
CA ALA A 212 -25.20 4.33 -9.94
C ALA A 212 -26.44 3.74 -9.26
N GLU A 213 -26.52 2.41 -9.15
CA GLU A 213 -27.71 1.70 -8.68
C GLU A 213 -27.62 1.37 -7.17
N PRO A 214 -28.76 1.39 -6.43
CA PRO A 214 -28.79 0.90 -5.06
C PRO A 214 -28.46 -0.60 -4.96
N PRO A 215 -27.86 -1.05 -3.85
CA PRO A 215 -27.46 -0.25 -2.69
C PRO A 215 -26.08 0.42 -2.86
N TRP A 216 -25.33 0.10 -3.92
CA TRP A 216 -23.93 0.49 -4.06
C TRP A 216 -23.73 1.98 -4.33
N GLY A 217 -24.62 2.59 -5.11
CA GLY A 217 -24.53 4.00 -5.48
C GLY A 217 -24.75 5.00 -4.35
N GLU A 218 -25.18 4.52 -3.18
CA GLU A 218 -25.34 5.31 -1.96
C GLU A 218 -24.07 5.39 -1.13
N LEU A 219 -23.09 4.53 -1.41
CA LEU A 219 -21.86 4.48 -0.63
C LEU A 219 -20.90 5.62 -1.03
N PRO A 220 -20.44 6.44 -0.06
CA PRO A 220 -19.57 7.58 -0.35
C PRO A 220 -18.32 7.25 -1.17
N ALA A 221 -17.65 6.13 -0.86
CA ALA A 221 -16.45 5.72 -1.59
C ALA A 221 -16.74 5.41 -3.06
N VAL A 222 -17.89 4.80 -3.35
CA VAL A 222 -18.35 4.51 -4.72
C VAL A 222 -18.70 5.81 -5.44
N GLN A 223 -19.41 6.73 -4.77
CA GLN A 223 -19.78 8.03 -5.33
C GLN A 223 -18.56 8.86 -5.71
N VAL A 224 -17.56 8.95 -4.83
CA VAL A 224 -16.30 9.67 -5.10
C VAL A 224 -15.62 9.11 -6.35
N TYR A 225 -15.40 7.79 -6.40
CA TYR A 225 -14.74 7.18 -7.55
C TYR A 225 -15.56 7.28 -8.84
N ARG A 226 -16.90 7.16 -8.77
CA ARG A 226 -17.80 7.31 -9.92
C ARG A 226 -17.74 8.72 -10.50
N THR A 227 -17.93 9.74 -9.65
CA THR A 227 -17.91 11.14 -10.09
C THR A 227 -16.52 11.56 -10.57
N PHE A 228 -15.46 11.06 -9.93
CA PHE A 228 -14.09 11.29 -10.40
C PHE A 228 -13.85 10.64 -11.76
N LEU A 229 -14.32 9.40 -11.99
CA LEU A 229 -14.21 8.74 -13.28
C LEU A 229 -14.97 9.50 -14.38
N GLN A 230 -16.17 10.02 -14.08
CA GLN A 230 -16.95 10.86 -15.00
C GLN A 230 -16.17 12.11 -15.39
N LEU A 231 -15.65 12.87 -14.42
CA LEU A 231 -14.77 14.02 -14.65
C LEU A 231 -13.58 13.68 -15.56
N LEU A 232 -12.94 12.53 -15.35
CA LEU A 232 -11.79 12.14 -16.15
C LEU A 232 -12.13 11.82 -17.61
N ARG A 233 -13.37 11.37 -17.87
CA ARG A 233 -13.91 11.09 -19.20
C ARG A 233 -14.42 12.33 -19.92
N GLU A 234 -14.97 13.30 -19.18
CA GLU A 234 -15.58 14.51 -19.70
C GLU A 234 -14.62 15.69 -19.56
N HIS A 235 -13.81 15.93 -20.59
CA HIS A 235 -12.60 16.74 -20.49
C HIS A 235 -12.80 18.25 -20.24
N GLU A 236 -14.03 18.76 -20.28
CA GLU A 236 -14.31 20.20 -20.22
C GLU A 236 -15.51 20.58 -19.34
N ASP A 237 -16.15 19.61 -18.66
CA ASP A 237 -17.33 19.89 -17.85
C ASP A 237 -16.92 20.45 -16.47
N THR A 238 -17.17 21.75 -16.27
CA THR A 238 -16.87 22.45 -15.02
C THR A 238 -17.81 22.06 -13.88
N GLU A 239 -19.07 21.70 -14.17
CA GLU A 239 -20.01 21.24 -13.15
C GLU A 239 -19.57 19.88 -12.61
N ALA A 240 -19.17 18.97 -13.50
CA ALA A 240 -18.58 17.68 -13.12
C ALA A 240 -17.33 17.86 -12.25
N TYR A 241 -16.49 18.86 -12.57
CA TYR A 241 -15.31 19.18 -11.76
C TYR A 241 -15.68 19.59 -10.33
N PHE A 242 -16.60 20.53 -10.15
CA PHE A 242 -16.99 20.98 -8.81
C PHE A 242 -17.71 19.90 -8.01
N SER A 243 -18.55 19.09 -8.67
CA SER A 243 -19.21 17.94 -8.06
C SER A 243 -18.19 16.91 -7.55
N ALA A 244 -17.21 16.55 -8.39
CA ALA A 244 -16.14 15.64 -7.99
C ALA A 244 -15.32 16.22 -6.83
N LYS A 245 -14.88 17.48 -6.93
CA LYS A 245 -14.11 18.16 -5.89
C LYS A 245 -14.85 18.19 -4.56
N ALA A 246 -16.15 18.53 -4.56
CA ALA A 246 -16.95 18.56 -3.34
C ALA A 246 -16.99 17.19 -2.65
N LEU A 247 -17.31 16.12 -3.38
CA LEU A 247 -17.36 14.76 -2.84
C LEU A 247 -16.00 14.26 -2.35
N ILE A 248 -14.92 14.52 -3.09
CA ILE A 248 -13.56 14.15 -2.70
C ILE A 248 -13.20 14.81 -1.36
N LEU A 249 -13.48 16.11 -1.23
CA LEU A 249 -13.16 16.87 -0.02
C LEU A 249 -14.05 16.50 1.18
N GLU A 250 -15.32 16.19 0.94
CA GLU A 250 -16.26 15.76 1.98
C GLU A 250 -15.86 14.38 2.56
N HIS A 251 -15.38 13.48 1.70
CA HIS A 251 -15.13 12.08 2.05
C HIS A 251 -13.65 11.70 2.03
N GLU A 252 -12.73 12.66 2.06
CA GLU A 252 -11.29 12.40 1.97
C GLU A 252 -10.79 11.43 3.05
N ALA A 253 -11.37 11.47 4.25
CA ALA A 253 -11.01 10.59 5.37
C ALA A 253 -11.20 9.09 5.06
N LEU A 254 -12.03 8.74 4.06
CA LEU A 254 -12.28 7.35 3.69
C LEU A 254 -11.15 6.70 2.90
N PHE A 255 -10.17 7.48 2.46
CA PHE A 255 -9.12 7.04 1.53
C PHE A 255 -7.73 7.18 2.13
N ASP A 256 -6.82 6.32 1.67
CA ASP A 256 -5.40 6.42 2.03
C ASP A 256 -4.71 7.57 1.29
N LEU A 257 -3.45 7.84 1.64
CA LEU A 257 -2.68 8.93 1.04
C LEU A 257 -2.48 8.74 -0.48
N PRO A 258 -2.06 7.56 -0.99
CA PRO A 258 -1.94 7.33 -2.44
C PRO A 258 -3.23 7.57 -3.24
N GLU A 259 -4.39 7.18 -2.69
CA GLU A 259 -5.69 7.42 -3.33
C GLU A 259 -6.01 8.92 -3.37
N LYS A 260 -5.79 9.64 -2.27
CA LYS A 260 -5.97 11.10 -2.21
C LYS A 260 -5.09 11.81 -3.23
N GLU A 261 -3.81 11.47 -3.29
CA GLU A 261 -2.87 12.03 -4.27
C GLU A 261 -3.39 11.85 -5.70
N THR A 262 -3.92 10.66 -6.02
CA THR A 262 -4.51 10.36 -7.34
C THR A 262 -5.68 11.30 -7.67
N PHE A 263 -6.59 11.52 -6.71
CA PHE A 263 -7.72 12.42 -6.90
C PHE A 263 -7.28 13.86 -7.17
N PHE A 264 -6.35 14.37 -6.35
CA PHE A 264 -5.87 15.74 -6.48
C PHE A 264 -5.06 15.99 -7.75
N ILE A 265 -4.23 15.02 -8.17
CA ILE A 265 -3.56 15.08 -9.46
C ILE A 265 -4.59 15.21 -10.59
N GLY A 266 -5.68 14.46 -10.55
CA GLY A 266 -6.76 14.58 -11.53
C GLY A 266 -7.41 15.97 -11.55
N LEU A 267 -7.71 16.53 -10.37
CA LEU A 267 -8.27 17.88 -10.25
C LEU A 267 -7.30 18.96 -10.77
N PHE A 268 -6.00 18.87 -10.46
CA PHE A 268 -5.00 19.79 -10.98
C PHE A 268 -4.80 19.67 -12.48
N ASN A 269 -4.86 18.45 -13.02
CA ASN A 269 -4.77 18.22 -14.45
C ASN A 269 -5.98 18.83 -15.19
N PHE A 270 -7.18 18.77 -14.60
CA PHE A 270 -8.34 19.46 -15.13
C PHE A 270 -8.13 20.99 -15.17
N CYS A 271 -7.73 21.59 -14.04
CA CYS A 271 -7.45 23.03 -13.97
C CYS A 271 -6.38 23.46 -14.98
N SER A 272 -5.29 22.69 -15.08
CA SER A 272 -4.19 22.95 -16.01
C SER A 272 -4.67 22.93 -17.46
N ARG A 273 -5.57 22.01 -17.82
CA ARG A 273 -6.18 21.97 -19.16
C ARG A 273 -7.05 23.20 -19.43
N ARG A 274 -7.93 23.58 -18.49
CA ARG A 274 -8.75 24.81 -18.62
C ARG A 274 -7.89 26.05 -18.83
N ILE A 275 -6.83 26.18 -18.05
CA ILE A 275 -5.84 27.26 -18.17
C ILE A 275 -5.14 27.22 -19.53
N ASN A 276 -4.60 26.08 -19.93
CA ASN A 276 -3.76 25.99 -21.13
C ASN A 276 -4.57 26.11 -22.43
N VAL A 277 -5.81 25.62 -22.46
CA VAL A 277 -6.67 25.62 -23.65
C VAL A 277 -7.47 26.92 -23.78
N HIS A 278 -8.06 27.40 -22.69
CA HIS A 278 -9.00 28.52 -22.73
C HIS A 278 -8.48 29.80 -22.08
N ASN A 279 -7.29 29.77 -21.46
CA ASN A 279 -6.78 30.85 -20.62
C ASN A 279 -7.82 31.31 -19.56
N ASP A 280 -8.50 30.33 -18.96
CA ASP A 280 -9.59 30.57 -18.03
C ASP A 280 -9.07 31.10 -16.68
N GLU A 281 -9.21 32.41 -16.47
CA GLU A 281 -8.75 33.14 -15.28
C GLU A 281 -9.29 32.56 -13.97
N PHE A 282 -10.52 32.03 -13.99
CA PHE A 282 -11.11 31.41 -12.82
C PHE A 282 -10.28 30.21 -12.36
N PHE A 283 -9.82 29.39 -13.31
CA PHE A 283 -9.08 28.17 -12.99
C PHE A 283 -7.65 28.44 -12.51
N TYR A 284 -7.08 29.62 -12.78
CA TYR A 284 -5.82 30.03 -12.13
C TYR A 284 -5.99 30.15 -10.61
N ARG A 285 -7.04 30.87 -10.16
CA ARG A 285 -7.34 31.01 -8.73
C ARG A 285 -7.70 29.67 -8.10
N GLU A 286 -8.56 28.90 -8.76
CA GLU A 286 -8.99 27.60 -8.28
C GLU A 286 -7.83 26.60 -8.12
N TYR A 287 -6.83 26.64 -9.03
CA TYR A 287 -5.62 25.84 -8.91
C TYR A 287 -4.83 26.22 -7.64
N LEU A 288 -4.66 27.51 -7.36
CA LEU A 288 -3.93 27.98 -6.18
C LEU A 288 -4.66 27.65 -4.87
N ASP A 289 -5.97 27.86 -4.82
CA ASP A 289 -6.78 27.60 -3.62
C ASP A 289 -6.79 26.12 -3.30
N SER A 290 -6.94 25.27 -4.32
CA SER A 290 -6.84 23.81 -4.18
C SER A 290 -5.43 23.40 -3.74
N GLY A 291 -4.38 24.01 -4.31
CA GLY A 291 -2.98 23.84 -3.93
C GLY A 291 -2.72 24.11 -2.45
N ARG A 292 -3.17 25.28 -1.97
CA ARG A 292 -2.98 25.70 -0.58
C ARG A 292 -3.59 24.70 0.39
N ARG A 293 -4.85 24.32 0.16
CA ARG A 293 -5.56 23.37 1.04
C ARG A 293 -4.82 22.03 1.17
N LEU A 294 -4.21 21.54 0.09
CA LEU A 294 -3.50 20.25 0.12
C LEU A 294 -2.14 20.29 0.79
N ILE A 295 -1.47 21.43 0.70
CA ILE A 295 -0.26 21.68 1.46
C ILE A 295 -0.60 21.73 2.95
N GLU A 296 -1.66 22.44 3.31
CA GLU A 296 -2.12 22.59 4.70
C GLU A 296 -2.62 21.26 5.29
N SER A 297 -3.31 20.42 4.51
CA SER A 297 -3.75 19.09 4.96
C SER A 297 -2.63 18.04 4.96
N GLY A 298 -1.45 18.37 4.42
CA GLY A 298 -0.32 17.46 4.29
C GLY A 298 -0.48 16.40 3.19
N VAL A 299 -1.61 16.38 2.47
CA VAL A 299 -1.89 15.39 1.43
C VAL A 299 -0.95 15.54 0.22
N ALA A 300 -0.52 16.76 -0.09
CA ALA A 300 0.43 17.00 -1.19
C ALA A 300 1.90 16.71 -0.82
N LEU A 301 2.17 16.28 0.41
CA LEU A 301 3.52 16.09 0.94
C LEU A 301 3.91 14.62 0.96
N ALA A 302 4.83 14.23 0.08
CA ALA A 302 5.51 12.94 0.15
C ALA A 302 6.76 13.10 1.03
N ASP A 303 6.81 12.38 2.16
CA ASP A 303 7.88 12.50 3.16
C ASP A 303 8.14 13.95 3.62
N GLY A 304 7.06 14.73 3.74
CA GLY A 304 7.12 16.15 4.13
C GLY A 304 7.54 17.10 2.99
N ASN A 305 7.74 16.61 1.77
CA ASN A 305 8.17 17.40 0.62
C ASN A 305 7.09 17.47 -0.47
N LEU A 306 6.96 18.64 -1.11
CA LEU A 306 6.14 18.79 -2.31
C LEU A 306 6.84 18.19 -3.52
N SER A 307 6.08 17.62 -4.45
CA SER A 307 6.64 17.23 -5.74
C SER A 307 7.19 18.47 -6.48
N PRO A 308 8.36 18.38 -7.13
CA PRO A 308 8.93 19.51 -7.88
C PRO A 308 7.98 20.05 -8.96
N TRP A 309 7.16 19.16 -9.53
CA TRP A 309 6.19 19.52 -10.55
C TRP A 309 5.03 20.34 -10.00
N LEU A 310 4.43 19.91 -8.88
CA LEU A 310 3.36 20.67 -8.22
C LEU A 310 3.87 22.04 -7.75
N TYR A 311 5.06 22.10 -7.13
CA TYR A 311 5.68 23.36 -6.72
C TYR A 311 5.85 24.32 -7.91
N LYS A 312 6.45 23.84 -9.01
CA LYS A 312 6.64 24.66 -10.22
C LYS A 312 5.32 25.17 -10.77
N ASN A 313 4.29 24.33 -10.82
CA ASN A 313 2.99 24.73 -11.35
C ASN A 313 2.31 25.77 -10.46
N LEU A 314 2.34 25.59 -9.14
CA LEU A 314 1.80 26.57 -8.19
C LEU A 314 2.47 27.94 -8.35
N VAL A 315 3.80 27.98 -8.46
CA VAL A 315 4.55 29.23 -8.72
C VAL A 315 4.16 29.83 -10.07
N THR A 316 4.06 29.01 -11.12
CA THR A 316 3.73 29.48 -12.48
C THR A 316 2.33 30.09 -12.55
N VAL A 317 1.35 29.42 -11.94
CA VAL A 317 -0.02 29.92 -11.84
C VAL A 317 -0.07 31.17 -10.97
N GLY A 318 0.66 31.19 -9.85
CA GLY A 318 0.74 32.33 -8.93
C GLY A 318 1.32 33.60 -9.53
N LEU A 319 2.19 33.50 -10.55
CA LEU A 319 2.71 34.66 -11.27
C LEU A 319 1.73 35.25 -12.30
N LYS A 320 0.66 34.52 -12.61
CA LYS A 320 -0.37 34.89 -13.60
C LYS A 320 -1.70 35.26 -12.97
N THR A 321 -1.80 35.17 -11.65
CA THR A 321 -2.97 35.53 -10.84
C THR A 321 -2.68 36.85 -10.14
#